data_AF-A0A2G9NJD5-F1
#
_entry.id   AF-A0A2G9NJD5-F1
#
_cell.length_a   1.000
_cell.length_b   1.000
_cell.length_c   1.000
_cell.angle_alpha   90.00
_cell.angle_beta   90.00
_cell.angle_gamma   90.00
#
_symmetry.space_group_name_H-M   'P 1'
#
loop_
_entity.id
_entity.type
_entity.pdbx_description
1 polymer ?
#
loop_
_entity_poly.entity_id
_entity_poly.type
_entity_poly.pdbx_seq_one_letter_code
_entity_poly.pdbx_strand_id
1 'polypeptide(L)'
;MSKNENEFAWRKISDKEREEISKRAKEILTDFSKKLEKVEKEIKDIDVGVERDDFERNEGTGKIDESFDRDLFFENAPNKDKKKGVIIAEKKKW
;
A
#
# COMPACT_ATOMS: atom_id res chain seq x y z
N MET A 1 -12.73 -18.76 12.80
CA MET A 1 -13.28 -17.50 12.25
C MET A 1 -12.39 -17.10 11.08
N SER A 2 -12.86 -17.34 9.85
CA SER A 2 -12.14 -17.00 8.62
C SER A 2 -12.17 -15.48 8.44
N LYS A 3 -11.03 -14.80 8.63
CA LYS A 3 -10.90 -13.39 8.24
C LYS A 3 -10.90 -13.36 6.70
N ASN A 4 -11.88 -12.70 6.12
CA ASN A 4 -11.98 -12.51 4.68
C ASN A 4 -10.86 -11.57 4.23
N GLU A 5 -9.93 -12.06 3.41
CA GLU A 5 -8.72 -11.35 2.94
C GLU A 5 -9.01 -10.14 2.02
N ASN A 6 -10.28 -9.79 1.80
CA ASN A 6 -10.76 -8.70 0.95
C ASN A 6 -11.27 -7.47 1.72
N GLU A 7 -11.02 -7.35 3.02
CA GLU A 7 -11.53 -6.24 3.84
C GLU A 7 -10.98 -4.85 3.42
N PHE A 8 -9.92 -4.82 2.61
CA PHE A 8 -9.32 -3.61 2.02
C PHE A 8 -9.70 -3.38 0.54
N ALA A 9 -10.49 -4.27 -0.07
CA ALA A 9 -11.00 -4.08 -1.41
C ALA A 9 -12.14 -3.05 -1.41
N TRP A 10 -12.25 -2.27 -2.48
CA TRP A 10 -13.38 -1.38 -2.72
C TRP A 10 -14.69 -2.07 -2.37
N ARG A 11 -15.38 -1.56 -1.35
CA ARG A 11 -16.71 -2.05 -0.97
C ARG A 11 -17.72 -0.92 -1.03
N LYS A 12 -18.93 -1.28 -1.42
CA LYS A 12 -20.07 -0.36 -1.36
C LYS A 12 -20.35 -0.08 0.12
N ILE A 13 -20.22 1.17 0.52
CA ILE A 13 -20.55 1.64 1.86
C ILE A 13 -21.99 2.18 1.88
N SER A 14 -22.67 2.01 3.00
CA SER A 14 -23.99 2.63 3.22
C SER A 14 -23.85 4.11 3.56
N ASP A 15 -24.92 4.90 3.45
CA ASP A 15 -24.88 6.33 3.79
C ASP A 15 -24.55 6.55 5.27
N LYS A 16 -25.13 5.73 6.17
CA LYS A 16 -24.83 5.76 7.61
C LYS A 16 -23.35 5.48 7.88
N GLU A 17 -22.81 4.46 7.22
CA GLU A 17 -21.40 4.10 7.37
C GLU A 17 -20.46 5.16 6.81
N ARG A 18 -20.85 5.81 5.70
CA ARG A 18 -20.13 6.94 5.12
C ARG A 18 -20.06 8.12 6.08
N GLU A 19 -21.15 8.43 6.76
CA GLU A 19 -21.19 9.47 7.80
C GLU A 19 -20.28 9.12 8.99
N GLU A 20 -20.34 7.88 9.47
CA GLU A 20 -19.48 7.41 10.56
C GLU A 20 -17.99 7.46 10.20
N ILE A 21 -17.61 7.02 8.99
CA ILE A 21 -16.24 7.12 8.47
C ILE A 21 -15.81 8.59 8.38
N SER A 22 -16.66 9.46 7.83
CA SER A 22 -16.37 10.89 7.71
C SER A 22 -16.12 11.55 9.07
N LYS A 23 -16.95 11.23 10.07
CA LYS A 23 -16.78 11.73 11.43
C LYS A 23 -15.46 11.26 12.06
N ARG A 24 -15.19 9.95 12.00
CA ARG A 24 -13.94 9.38 12.55
C ARG A 24 -12.70 9.93 11.84
N ALA A 25 -12.75 10.10 10.53
CA ALA A 25 -11.65 10.69 9.77
C ALA A 25 -11.35 12.12 10.20
N LYS A 26 -12.40 12.94 10.42
CA LYS A 26 -12.23 14.31 10.95
C LYS A 26 -11.62 14.32 12.34
N GLU A 27 -12.06 13.42 13.22
CA GLU A 27 -11.49 13.27 14.56
C GLU A 27 -10.00 12.92 14.50
N ILE A 28 -9.64 11.92 13.69
CA ILE A 28 -8.25 11.49 13.48
C ILE A 28 -7.40 12.64 12.94
N LEU A 29 -7.87 13.35 11.90
CA LEU A 29 -7.14 14.48 11.32
C LEU A 29 -6.93 15.60 12.35
N THR A 30 -7.97 15.91 13.13
CA THR A 30 -7.90 16.95 14.16
C THR A 30 -6.90 16.59 15.26
N ASP A 31 -6.97 15.35 15.74
CA ASP A 31 -6.07 14.86 16.79
C ASP A 31 -4.63 14.73 16.31
N PHE A 32 -4.44 14.32 15.06
CA PHE A 32 -3.13 14.27 14.42
C PHE A 32 -2.52 15.67 14.28
N SER A 33 -3.28 16.66 13.77
CA SER A 33 -2.81 18.05 13.66
C SER A 33 -2.42 18.62 15.03
N LYS A 34 -3.23 18.41 16.07
CA LYS A 34 -2.92 18.86 17.44
C LYS A 34 -1.65 18.21 18.01
N LYS A 35 -1.38 16.96 17.66
CA LYS A 35 -0.14 16.27 18.07
C LYS A 35 1.05 16.79 17.27
N LEU A 36 0.90 17.00 15.96
CA LEU A 36 1.95 17.58 15.11
C LEU A 36 2.38 18.97 15.60
N GLU A 37 1.45 19.84 15.99
CA GLU A 37 1.77 21.18 16.54
C GLU A 37 2.66 21.13 17.80
N LYS A 38 2.59 20.04 18.58
CA LYS A 38 3.48 19.82 19.73
C LYS A 38 4.85 19.34 19.28
N VAL A 39 4.87 18.47 18.27
CA VAL A 39 6.06 17.82 17.75
C VAL A 39 6.92 18.80 16.92
N GLU A 40 6.35 19.72 16.13
CA GLU A 40 7.11 20.79 15.43
C GLU A 40 7.93 21.66 16.39
N LYS A 41 7.51 21.76 17.66
CA LYS A 41 8.26 22.48 18.69
C LYS A 41 9.45 21.69 19.24
N GLU A 42 9.45 20.37 19.07
CA GLU A 42 10.45 19.42 19.59
C GLU A 42 11.41 18.90 18.51
N ILE A 43 11.01 18.86 17.23
CA ILE A 43 11.79 18.33 16.09
C ILE A 43 12.46 19.46 15.28
N LYS A 44 13.11 20.43 15.93
CA LYS A 44 13.97 21.37 15.17
C LYS A 44 15.30 20.74 14.73
N ASP A 45 15.70 19.63 15.35
CA ASP A 45 17.04 19.04 15.18
C ASP A 45 17.04 17.52 14.92
N ILE A 46 15.94 16.93 14.43
CA ILE A 46 15.94 15.50 14.06
C ILE A 46 16.22 15.37 12.57
N ASP A 47 17.38 14.80 12.25
CA ASP A 47 17.71 14.35 10.90
C ASP A 47 16.81 13.15 10.56
N VAL A 48 15.66 13.42 9.92
CA VAL A 48 14.63 12.39 9.63
C VAL A 48 14.97 11.56 8.38
N GLY A 49 16.18 11.72 7.85
CA GLY A 49 16.69 10.99 6.69
C GLY A 49 18.09 10.45 6.97
N VAL A 50 18.44 9.37 6.29
CA VAL A 50 19.85 9.00 6.14
C VAL A 50 20.31 9.68 4.86
N GLU A 51 21.19 10.68 4.98
CA GLU A 51 21.92 11.18 3.81
C GLU A 51 22.74 10.03 3.22
N ARG A 52 22.53 9.76 1.94
CA ARG A 52 23.28 8.76 1.20
C ARG A 52 23.93 9.44 0.02
N ASP A 53 25.22 9.20 -0.13
CA ASP A 53 26.00 9.70 -1.26
C ASP A 53 25.48 9.11 -2.58
N ASP A 54 25.01 7.87 -2.55
CA ASP A 54 24.50 7.14 -3.71
C ASP A 54 23.01 6.78 -3.53
N PHE A 55 22.20 7.19 -4.49
CA PHE A 55 20.76 6.87 -4.58
C PHE A 55 20.39 6.15 -5.89
N GLU A 56 21.32 6.11 -6.84
CA GLU A 56 21.13 5.47 -8.14
C GLU A 56 21.62 4.03 -8.10
N ARG A 57 20.97 3.16 -8.87
CA ARG A 57 21.39 1.78 -9.06
C ARG A 57 21.89 1.60 -10.48
N ASN A 58 23.11 1.07 -10.61
CA ASN A 58 23.65 0.67 -11.91
C ASN A 58 22.70 -0.32 -12.61
N GLU A 59 22.40 -0.06 -13.88
CA GLU A 59 21.60 -0.96 -14.69
C GLU A 59 22.37 -2.28 -14.90
N GLY A 60 21.75 -3.39 -14.48
CA GLY A 60 22.30 -4.73 -14.66
C GLY A 60 21.74 -5.42 -15.90
N THR A 61 22.21 -6.63 -16.19
CA THR A 61 21.78 -7.41 -17.37
C THR A 61 20.39 -8.05 -17.23
N GLY A 62 19.63 -7.75 -16.15
CA GLY A 62 18.29 -8.28 -15.92
C GLY A 62 18.21 -9.81 -15.74
N LYS A 63 19.26 -10.46 -15.22
CA LYS A 63 19.21 -11.90 -14.94
C LYS A 63 18.16 -12.19 -13.87
N ILE A 64 17.31 -13.17 -14.14
CA ILE A 64 16.35 -13.68 -13.18
C ILE A 64 17.14 -14.36 -12.06
N ASP A 65 16.88 -13.94 -10.83
CA ASP A 65 17.40 -14.58 -9.63
C ASP A 65 16.91 -16.04 -9.58
N GLU A 66 17.79 -16.99 -9.23
CA GLU A 66 17.42 -18.40 -9.08
C GLU A 66 16.30 -18.61 -8.04
N SER A 67 16.16 -17.68 -7.10
CA SER A 67 15.07 -17.67 -6.11
C SER A 67 13.73 -17.17 -6.64
N PHE A 68 13.65 -16.68 -7.88
CA PHE A 68 12.38 -16.24 -8.46
C PHE A 68 11.48 -17.44 -8.79
N ASP A 69 10.46 -17.64 -7.96
CA ASP A 69 9.43 -18.64 -8.17
C ASP A 69 8.22 -18.02 -8.91
N ARG A 70 8.02 -18.47 -10.15
CA ARG A 70 6.91 -18.04 -10.98
C ARG A 70 5.56 -18.45 -10.41
N ASP A 71 5.47 -19.63 -9.80
CA ASP A 71 4.21 -20.12 -9.23
C ASP A 71 3.80 -19.32 -7.99
N LEU A 72 4.78 -18.95 -7.16
CA LEU A 72 4.59 -18.04 -6.02
C LEU A 72 4.12 -16.66 -6.47
N PHE A 73 4.74 -16.11 -7.53
CA PHE A 73 4.33 -14.81 -8.09
C PHE A 73 2.83 -14.79 -8.45
N PHE A 74 2.34 -15.87 -9.05
CA PHE A 74 0.93 -15.96 -9.45
C PHE A 74 0.00 -16.30 -8.28
N GLU A 75 0.48 -16.90 -7.18
CA GLU A 75 -0.37 -17.35 -6.07
C GLU A 75 -1.24 -16.24 -5.48
N ASN A 76 -0.73 -15.02 -5.37
CA ASN A 76 -1.47 -13.88 -4.80
C ASN A 76 -2.44 -13.20 -5.79
N ALA A 77 -2.38 -13.51 -7.09
CA ALA A 77 -3.25 -12.84 -8.06
C ALA A 77 -4.70 -13.37 -7.98
N PRO A 78 -5.72 -12.47 -7.93
CA PRO A 78 -7.12 -12.87 -7.72
C PRO A 78 -7.71 -13.63 -8.90
N ASN A 79 -7.33 -13.26 -10.13
CA ASN A 79 -7.72 -13.96 -11.36
C ASN A 79 -6.48 -14.18 -12.23
N LYS A 80 -6.21 -15.43 -12.60
CA LYS A 80 -4.97 -15.82 -13.30
C LYS A 80 -5.16 -17.09 -14.13
N ASP A 81 -4.42 -17.17 -15.22
CA ASP A 81 -4.20 -18.42 -15.95
C ASP A 81 -2.72 -18.80 -15.79
N LYS A 82 -2.42 -19.69 -14.84
CA LYS A 82 -1.04 -20.13 -14.54
C LYS A 82 -0.40 -20.84 -15.75
N LYS A 83 -1.18 -21.59 -16.53
CA LYS A 83 -0.66 -22.31 -17.71
C LYS A 83 -0.23 -21.35 -18.81
N LYS A 84 -0.97 -20.26 -19.00
CA LYS A 84 -0.62 -19.20 -19.94
C LYS A 84 0.32 -18.15 -19.34
N GLY A 85 0.50 -18.16 -18.02
CA GLY A 85 1.33 -17.21 -17.30
C GLY A 85 0.83 -15.77 -17.37
N VAL A 86 -0.49 -15.58 -17.22
CA VAL A 86 -1.13 -14.25 -17.30
C VAL A 86 -2.03 -13.97 -16.10
N ILE A 87 -2.06 -12.71 -15.69
CA ILE A 87 -3.07 -12.17 -14.76
C ILE A 87 -4.24 -11.66 -15.59
N ILE A 88 -5.46 -12.00 -15.19
CA ILE A 88 -6.69 -11.62 -15.90
C ILE A 88 -7.29 -10.40 -15.19
N ALA A 89 -7.51 -9.32 -15.94
CA ALA A 89 -8.11 -8.08 -15.45
C ALA A 89 -9.23 -7.62 -16.39
N GLU A 90 -10.14 -6.79 -15.89
CA GLU A 90 -11.21 -6.20 -16.69
C GLU A 90 -10.64 -5.16 -17.68
N LYS A 91 -11.17 -5.15 -18.91
CA LYS A 91 -10.74 -4.18 -19.93
C LYS A 91 -11.08 -2.76 -19.47
N LYS A 92 -10.12 -1.83 -19.61
CA LYS A 92 -10.26 -0.40 -19.33
C LYS A 92 -10.56 -0.03 -17.86
N LYS A 93 -10.21 -0.91 -16.91
CA LYS A 93 -10.23 -0.59 -15.47
C LYS A 93 -8.81 -0.68 -14.91
N TRP A 94 -8.01 0.34 -15.23
CA TRP A 94 -6.69 0.61 -14.67
C TRP A 94 -6.66 2.09 -14.30
#